data_AF-A0A9X3CT01-F1
#
_entry.id   AF-A0A9X3CT01-F1
#
_cell.length_a   1.000
_cell.length_b   1.000
_cell.length_c   1.000
_cell.angle_alpha   90.00
_cell.angle_beta   90.00
_cell.angle_gamma   90.00
#
_symmetry.space_group_name_H-M   'P 1'
#
loop_
_entity.id
_entity.type
_entity.pdbx_description
1 polymer ?
#
loop_
_entity_poly.entity_id
_entity_poly.type
_entity_poly.pdbx_seq_one_letter_code
_entity_poly.pdbx_strand_id
1 'polypeptide(L)'
;MVTALYASLLAVLMIWLSVQVIKQRRSNQVAYADGGVEGLQIARSAHGNAVDYIPITLILMALVEFNGAPLLWIHALGCTFIVGRVLHAHGILFKKFKGRVWGMQLTLVVMLGLIVSNLYYLPFDRLF
;
A
#
# COMPACT_ATOMS: atom_id res chain seq x y z
N MET A 1 -16.69 -9.28 -4.85
CA MET A 1 -15.53 -9.02 -3.99
C MET A 1 -15.02 -7.61 -4.24
N VAL A 2 -15.35 -6.67 -3.35
CA VAL A 2 -14.91 -5.27 -3.38
C VAL A 2 -13.39 -5.16 -3.21
N THR A 3 -12.79 -6.00 -2.36
CA THR A 3 -11.33 -6.00 -2.15
C THR A 3 -10.57 -6.26 -3.45
N ALA A 4 -11.11 -7.07 -4.36
CA ALA A 4 -10.47 -7.37 -5.65
C ALA A 4 -10.28 -6.09 -6.50
N LEU A 5 -11.25 -5.17 -6.47
CA LEU A 5 -11.13 -3.87 -7.16
C LEU A 5 -9.94 -3.07 -6.62
N TYR A 6 -9.86 -2.92 -5.30
CA TYR A 6 -8.77 -2.18 -4.66
C TYR A 6 -7.41 -2.86 -4.87
N ALA A 7 -7.37 -4.20 -4.84
CA ALA A 7 -6.18 -4.97 -5.13
C ALA A 7 -5.67 -4.73 -6.55
N SER A 8 -6.55 -4.74 -7.56
CA SER A 8 -6.18 -4.44 -8.94
C SER A 8 -5.63 -3.01 -9.10
N LEU A 9 -6.28 -2.01 -8.50
CA LEU A 9 -5.83 -0.62 -8.58
C LEU A 9 -4.47 -0.40 -7.89
N LEU A 10 -4.27 -1.01 -6.73
CA LEU A 10 -3.00 -0.92 -6.00
C LEU A 10 -1.89 -1.71 -6.68
N ALA A 11 -2.21 -2.83 -7.34
CA ALA A 11 -1.25 -3.56 -8.17
C ALA A 11 -0.76 -2.69 -9.34
N VAL A 12 -1.63 -1.91 -9.98
CA VAL A 12 -1.22 -0.94 -11.00
C VAL A 12 -0.23 0.09 -10.43
N LEU A 13 -0.50 0.60 -9.22
CA LEU A 13 0.43 1.52 -8.53
C LEU A 13 1.79 0.85 -8.25
N MET A 14 1.80 -0.41 -7.79
CA MET A 14 3.03 -1.17 -7.55
C MET A 14 3.82 -1.40 -8.85
N ILE A 15 3.16 -1.74 -9.95
CA ILE A 15 3.77 -1.88 -11.27
C ILE A 15 4.40 -0.56 -11.70
N TRP A 16 3.68 0.56 -11.56
CA TRP A 16 4.21 1.88 -11.89
C TRP A 16 5.47 2.22 -11.08
N LEU A 17 5.49 1.94 -9.77
CA LEU A 17 6.66 2.13 -8.92
C LEU A 17 7.83 1.22 -9.33
N SER A 18 7.56 -0.03 -9.69
CA SER A 18 8.57 -0.96 -10.18
C SER A 18 9.20 -0.45 -11.48
N VAL A 19 8.40 0.10 -12.39
CA VAL A 19 8.89 0.75 -13.62
C VAL A 19 9.83 1.92 -13.30
N GLN A 20 9.58 2.72 -12.25
CA GLN A 20 10.51 3.78 -11.85
C GLN A 20 11.86 3.22 -11.39
N VAL A 21 11.86 2.12 -10.63
CA VAL A 21 13.10 1.43 -10.23
C VAL A 21 13.84 0.90 -11.45
N ILE A 22 13.15 0.25 -12.39
CA ILE A 22 13.75 -0.30 -13.62
C ILE A 22 14.37 0.80 -14.47
N LYS A 23 13.67 1.94 -14.64
CA LYS A 23 14.19 3.10 -15.37
C LYS A 23 15.49 3.61 -14.75
N GLN A 24 15.53 3.77 -13.43
CA GLN A 24 16.73 4.23 -12.73
C GLN A 24 17.89 3.22 -12.85
N ARG A 25 17.63 1.91 -12.76
CA ARG A 25 18.67 0.89 -12.95
C ARG A 25 19.26 0.92 -14.36
N ARG A 26 18.41 0.97 -15.38
CA ARG A 26 18.85 0.99 -16.78
C ARG A 26 19.61 2.27 -17.12
N SER A 27 19.13 3.43 -16.66
CA SER A 27 19.79 4.70 -16.94
C SER A 27 21.17 4.82 -16.30
N ASN A 28 21.37 4.23 -15.12
CA ASN A 28 22.61 4.34 -14.36
C ASN A 28 23.49 3.09 -14.43
N GLN A 29 23.10 2.08 -15.22
CA GLN A 29 23.82 0.80 -15.39
C GLN A 29 24.13 0.08 -14.06
N VAL A 30 23.21 0.16 -13.09
CA VAL A 30 23.37 -0.45 -11.75
C VAL A 30 22.64 -1.79 -11.68
N ALA A 31 23.40 -2.89 -11.60
CA ALA A 31 22.87 -4.24 -11.51
C ALA A 31 22.27 -4.56 -10.11
N TYR A 32 23.03 -4.28 -9.05
CA TYR A 32 22.67 -4.65 -7.67
C TYR A 32 22.59 -3.46 -6.73
N ALA A 33 21.87 -3.61 -5.62
CA ALA A 33 21.65 -2.55 -4.64
C ALA A 33 21.17 -1.24 -5.28
N ASP A 34 21.75 -0.11 -4.92
CA ASP A 34 21.45 1.21 -5.46
C ASP A 34 22.64 1.93 -6.11
N GLY A 35 23.85 1.35 -6.02
CA GLY A 35 25.05 1.89 -6.68
C GLY A 35 25.41 3.33 -6.28
N GLY A 36 24.93 3.82 -5.12
CA GLY A 36 25.12 5.21 -4.70
C GLY A 36 24.27 6.23 -5.47
N VAL A 37 23.35 5.77 -6.34
CA VAL A 37 22.51 6.64 -7.15
C VAL A 37 21.29 7.07 -6.34
N GLU A 38 21.23 8.35 -5.99
CA GLU A 38 20.15 8.91 -5.17
C GLU A 38 18.75 8.63 -5.77
N GLY A 39 18.59 8.81 -7.08
CA GLY A 39 17.32 8.53 -7.77
C GLY A 39 16.87 7.08 -7.64
N LEU A 40 17.81 6.13 -7.67
CA LEU A 40 17.53 4.71 -7.48
C LEU A 40 17.20 4.39 -6.02
N GLN A 41 17.88 5.03 -5.06
CA GLN A 41 17.56 4.91 -3.63
C GLN A 41 16.13 5.35 -3.34
N ILE A 42 15.71 6.50 -3.88
CA ILE A 42 14.36 7.05 -3.72
C ILE A 42 13.31 6.15 -4.37
N ALA A 43 13.53 5.74 -5.62
CA ALA A 43 12.60 4.86 -6.32
C ALA A 43 12.44 3.52 -5.60
N ARG A 44 13.55 2.92 -5.13
CA ARG A 44 13.52 1.69 -4.33
C ARG A 44 12.81 1.89 -3.00
N SER A 45 13.00 3.01 -2.32
CA SER A 45 12.30 3.32 -1.07
C SER A 45 10.79 3.42 -1.27
N ALA A 46 10.35 4.10 -2.35
CA ALA A 46 8.93 4.21 -2.69
C ALA A 46 8.30 2.84 -3.01
N HIS A 47 8.98 2.04 -3.83
CA HIS A 47 8.52 0.70 -4.21
C HIS A 47 8.55 -0.28 -3.03
N GLY A 48 9.64 -0.32 -2.26
CA GLY A 48 9.78 -1.19 -1.09
C GLY A 48 8.68 -0.96 -0.08
N ASN A 49 8.41 0.31 0.26
CA ASN A 49 7.29 0.63 1.14
C ASN A 49 5.93 0.19 0.54
N ALA A 50 5.73 0.25 -0.77
CA ALA A 50 4.51 -0.28 -1.38
C ALA A 50 4.40 -1.80 -1.20
N VAL A 51 5.48 -2.54 -1.38
CA VAL A 51 5.55 -3.99 -1.17
C VAL A 51 5.33 -4.37 0.30
N ASP A 52 5.79 -3.55 1.25
CA ASP A 52 5.65 -3.86 2.68
C ASP A 52 4.22 -3.62 3.19
N TYR A 53 3.54 -2.58 2.70
CA TYR A 53 2.25 -2.15 3.25
C TYR A 53 1.04 -2.59 2.43
N ILE A 54 1.12 -2.63 1.09
CA ILE A 54 -0.04 -2.93 0.25
C ILE A 54 -0.54 -4.37 0.43
N PRO A 55 0.30 -5.42 0.31
CA PRO A 55 -0.16 -6.79 0.36
C PRO A 55 -0.81 -7.15 1.70
N ILE A 56 -0.17 -6.81 2.82
CA ILE A 56 -0.72 -7.11 4.14
C ILE A 56 -2.05 -6.37 4.39
N THR A 57 -2.17 -5.12 3.95
CA THR A 57 -3.41 -4.37 4.10
C THR A 57 -4.54 -4.96 3.24
N LEU A 58 -4.24 -5.42 2.03
CA LEU A 58 -5.23 -6.08 1.17
C LEU A 58 -5.67 -7.44 1.73
N ILE A 59 -4.76 -8.18 2.36
CA ILE A 59 -5.11 -9.42 3.08
C ILE A 59 -6.08 -9.09 4.22
N LEU A 60 -5.77 -8.10 5.06
CA LEU A 60 -6.66 -7.68 6.15
C LEU A 60 -8.04 -7.23 5.63
N MET A 61 -8.08 -6.52 4.51
CA MET A 61 -9.32 -6.08 3.86
C MET A 61 -10.15 -7.25 3.34
N ALA A 62 -9.52 -8.23 2.69
CA ALA A 62 -10.18 -9.43 2.19
C ALA A 62 -10.78 -10.27 3.33
N LEU A 63 -10.07 -10.38 4.46
CA LEU A 63 -10.56 -11.10 5.63
C LEU A 63 -11.79 -10.40 6.26
N VAL A 64 -11.77 -9.08 6.37
CA VAL A 64 -12.94 -8.29 6.84
C VAL A 64 -14.13 -8.44 5.90
N GLU A 65 -13.89 -8.40 4.58
CA GLU A 65 -14.94 -8.66 3.59
C GLU A 65 -15.53 -10.07 3.74
N PHE A 66 -14.66 -11.07 3.88
CA PHE A 66 -15.05 -12.47 4.02
C PHE A 66 -15.85 -12.72 5.29
N ASN A 67 -15.51 -12.04 6.38
CA ASN A 67 -16.23 -12.11 7.66
C ASN A 67 -17.55 -11.31 7.67
N GLY A 68 -17.97 -10.75 6.53
CA GLY A 68 -19.31 -10.18 6.37
C GLY A 68 -19.44 -8.71 6.81
N ALA A 69 -18.34 -7.96 6.87
CA ALA A 69 -18.43 -6.53 7.18
C ALA A 69 -19.20 -5.75 6.10
N PRO A 70 -19.88 -4.64 6.46
CA PRO A 70 -20.62 -3.82 5.50
C PRO A 70 -19.77 -3.33 4.34
N LEU A 71 -20.23 -3.54 3.10
CA LEU A 71 -19.47 -3.17 1.89
C LEU A 71 -19.11 -1.68 1.83
N LEU A 72 -19.99 -0.80 2.33
CA LEU A 72 -19.73 0.64 2.41
C LEU A 72 -18.50 0.97 3.28
N TRP A 73 -18.30 0.22 4.37
CA TRP A 73 -17.14 0.39 5.24
C TRP A 73 -15.85 -0.03 4.53
N ILE A 74 -15.90 -1.14 3.79
CA ILE A 74 -14.78 -1.63 2.99
C ILE A 74 -14.40 -0.63 1.90
N HIS A 75 -15.39 -0.04 1.22
CA HIS A 75 -15.15 1.01 0.24
C HIS A 75 -14.51 2.27 0.86
N ALA A 76 -14.99 2.71 2.02
CA ALA A 76 -14.41 3.86 2.72
C ALA A 76 -12.93 3.63 3.06
N LEU A 77 -12.59 2.46 3.61
CA LEU A 77 -11.21 2.09 3.92
C LEU A 77 -10.36 1.92 2.65
N GLY A 78 -10.90 1.27 1.61
CA GLY A 78 -10.21 1.07 0.34
C GLY A 78 -9.89 2.37 -0.40
N CYS A 79 -10.84 3.31 -0.47
CA CYS A 79 -10.62 4.62 -1.08
C CYS A 79 -9.56 5.41 -0.29
N THR A 80 -9.67 5.44 1.04
CA THR A 80 -8.69 6.09 1.91
C THR A 80 -7.30 5.49 1.71
N PHE A 81 -7.22 4.17 1.58
CA PHE A 81 -5.96 3.47 1.37
C PHE A 81 -5.29 3.85 0.05
N ILE A 82 -6.03 3.81 -1.06
CA ILE A 82 -5.51 4.23 -2.37
C ILE A 82 -4.99 5.66 -2.32
N VAL A 83 -5.76 6.59 -1.77
CA VAL A 83 -5.35 8.00 -1.64
C VAL A 83 -4.07 8.11 -0.82
N GLY A 84 -4.00 7.44 0.33
CA GLY A 84 -2.80 7.40 1.17
C GLY A 84 -1.57 6.87 0.42
N ARG A 85 -1.72 5.76 -0.34
CA ARG A 85 -0.63 5.14 -1.10
C ARG A 85 -0.14 6.02 -2.25
N VAL A 86 -1.04 6.67 -2.98
CA VAL A 86 -0.69 7.59 -4.07
C VAL A 86 0.02 8.83 -3.53
N LEU A 87 -0.51 9.44 -2.45
CA LEU A 87 0.11 10.60 -1.79
C LEU A 87 1.50 10.25 -1.24
N HIS A 88 1.65 9.09 -0.61
CA HIS A 88 2.93 8.63 -0.06
C HIS A 88 3.97 8.40 -1.17
N ALA A 89 3.59 7.67 -2.22
CA ALA A 89 4.45 7.36 -3.36
C ALA A 89 4.91 8.64 -4.08
N HIS A 90 3.98 9.56 -4.36
CA HIS A 90 4.30 10.86 -4.93
C HIS A 90 5.17 11.69 -3.97
N GLY A 91 4.89 11.64 -2.66
CA GLY A 91 5.69 12.31 -1.63
C GLY A 91 7.15 11.88 -1.62
N ILE A 92 7.42 10.57 -1.75
CA ILE A 92 8.79 10.05 -1.82
C ILE A 92 9.45 10.44 -3.14
N LEU A 93 8.81 10.16 -4.28
CA LEU A 93 9.42 10.36 -5.60
C LEU A 93 9.77 11.83 -5.89
N PHE A 94 8.96 12.77 -5.41
CA PHE A 94 9.18 14.20 -5.58
C PHE A 94 9.82 14.88 -4.35
N LYS A 95 10.37 14.09 -3.40
CA LYS A 95 11.01 14.58 -2.16
C LYS A 95 10.12 15.54 -1.33
N LYS A 96 8.80 15.39 -1.41
CA LYS A 96 7.82 16.21 -0.66
C LYS A 96 7.54 15.58 0.70
N PHE A 97 8.23 16.08 1.73
CA PHE A 97 8.14 15.56 3.10
C PHE A 97 6.69 15.46 3.62
N LYS A 98 5.88 16.51 3.43
CA LYS A 98 4.48 16.50 3.88
C LYS A 98 3.68 15.37 3.21
N GLY A 99 3.77 15.21 1.89
CA GLY A 99 3.04 14.16 1.16
C GLY A 99 3.41 12.75 1.62
N ARG A 100 4.69 12.53 1.93
CA ARG A 100 5.18 11.28 2.54
C ARG A 100 4.53 11.05 3.92
N VAL A 101 4.59 12.03 4.83
CA VAL A 101 4.08 11.85 6.20
C VAL A 101 2.57 11.59 6.21
N TRP A 102 1.79 12.45 5.53
CA TRP A 102 0.32 12.32 5.49
C TRP A 102 -0.12 11.01 4.82
N GLY A 103 0.53 10.62 3.72
CA GLY A 103 0.23 9.36 3.06
C GLY A 103 0.51 8.13 3.95
N MET A 104 1.59 8.18 4.74
CA MET A 104 1.89 7.10 5.69
C MET A 104 0.89 7.05 6.83
N GLN A 105 0.49 8.20 7.38
CA GLN A 105 -0.53 8.26 8.44
C GLN A 105 -1.86 7.66 7.97
N LEU A 106 -2.32 8.00 6.77
CA LEU A 106 -3.53 7.40 6.20
C LEU A 106 -3.40 5.87 6.03
N THR A 107 -2.24 5.40 5.58
CA THR A 107 -1.94 3.96 5.45
C THR A 107 -2.07 3.26 6.82
N LEU A 108 -1.44 3.81 7.86
CA LEU A 108 -1.49 3.24 9.21
C LEU A 108 -2.89 3.27 9.82
N VAL A 109 -3.62 4.38 9.64
CA VAL A 109 -5.00 4.51 10.13
C VAL A 109 -5.91 3.46 9.48
N VAL A 110 -5.78 3.22 8.17
CA VAL A 110 -6.54 2.17 7.50
C VAL A 110 -6.17 0.79 8.03
N MET A 111 -4.88 0.49 8.20
CA MET A 111 -4.43 -0.79 8.76
C MET A 111 -4.99 -1.01 10.17
N LEU A 112 -4.92 -0.01 11.05
CA LEU A 112 -5.50 -0.08 12.38
C LEU A 112 -7.02 -0.31 12.33
N GLY A 113 -7.73 0.43 11.46
CA GLY A 113 -9.16 0.25 11.25
C GLY A 113 -9.51 -1.17 10.77
N LEU A 114 -8.72 -1.74 9.87
CA LEU A 114 -8.89 -3.12 9.40
C LEU A 114 -8.55 -4.15 10.47
N ILE A 115 -7.55 -3.92 11.32
CA ILE A 115 -7.23 -4.79 12.46
C ILE A 115 -8.42 -4.82 13.43
N VAL A 116 -8.90 -3.65 13.84
CA VAL A 116 -10.06 -3.52 14.73
C VAL A 116 -11.29 -4.17 14.11
N SER A 117 -11.53 -3.96 12.81
CA SER A 117 -12.65 -4.58 12.09
C SER A 117 -12.51 -6.09 12.05
N ASN A 118 -11.31 -6.63 11.79
CA ASN A 118 -11.07 -8.08 11.80
C ASN A 118 -11.39 -8.68 13.17
N LEU A 119 -10.93 -8.04 14.25
CA LEU A 119 -11.19 -8.51 15.61
C LEU A 119 -12.67 -8.41 15.99
N TYR A 120 -13.39 -7.40 15.49
CA TYR A 120 -14.82 -7.25 15.75
C TYR A 120 -15.68 -8.26 14.99
N TYR A 121 -15.38 -8.49 13.70
CA TYR A 121 -16.12 -9.42 12.83
C TYR A 121 -15.61 -10.87 12.91
N LEU A 122 -14.62 -11.17 13.76
CA LEU A 122 -14.07 -12.51 13.88
C LEU A 122 -15.14 -13.47 14.41
N PRO A 123 -15.38 -14.63 13.77
CA PRO A 123 -16.33 -15.62 14.27
C PRO A 123 -15.72 -16.39 15.45
N PHE A 124 -15.76 -15.79 16.63
CA PHE A 124 -15.20 -16.38 17.86
C PHE A 124 -15.82 -17.73 18.23
N ASP A 125 -17.06 -17.96 17.80
CA ASP A 125 -17.77 -19.23 17.94
C ASP A 125 -17.13 -20.40 17.16
N ARG A 126 -16.31 -20.11 16.15
CA ARG A 126 -15.63 -21.12 15.31
C ARG A 126 -14.16 -21.30 15.65
N LEU A 127 -13.64 -20.58 16.64
CA LEU A 127 -12.22 -20.62 17.02
C LEU A 127 -11.87 -21.76 17.99
N PHE A 128 -12.87 -22.33 18.67
CA PHE A 128 -12.73 -23.38 19.67
C PHE A 128 -13.78 -24.47 19.42
#